data_AF-C5T8A2-F1
#
_entry.id   AF-C5T8A2-F1
#
_cell.length_a   1.000
_cell.length_b   1.000
_cell.length_c   1.000
_cell.angle_alpha   90.00
_cell.angle_beta   90.00
_cell.angle_gamma   90.00
#
_symmetry.space_group_name_H-M   'P 1'
#
loop_
_entity.id
_entity.type
_entity.pdbx_description
1 polymer ?
#
loop_
_entity_poly.entity_id
_entity_poly.type
_entity_poly.pdbx_seq_one_letter_code
_entity_poly.pdbx_strand_id
1 'polypeptide(L)'
;ALVWQAFQHTYFAGVHPEEWVELMDGLNLPLALTAKYGVQDNADGHALEWLMKGGDLVALAFASVKHSRTKHWALAVGVEGNAVDKVQTPDTIILLDPSAGEPSFSPANARLRLPTIGPGSRRVPPSLLKPSGDGKRKPTHWLYEAAEWSAEEVRLLAAIRLQLKAAA
;
A
#
# COMPACT_ATOMS: atom_id res chain seq x y z
N ALA A 1 16.31 10.02 -18.07
CA ALA A 1 15.58 10.47 -19.27
C ALA A 1 14.37 9.58 -19.57
N LEU A 2 14.53 8.25 -19.68
CA LEU A 2 13.45 7.32 -20.04
C LEU A 2 12.22 7.35 -19.10
N VAL A 3 12.44 7.33 -17.77
CA VAL A 3 11.33 7.42 -16.80
C VAL A 3 10.54 8.71 -16.98
N TRP A 4 11.22 9.86 -17.09
CA TRP A 4 10.54 11.14 -17.34
C TRP A 4 9.76 11.13 -18.65
N GLN A 5 10.32 10.59 -19.74
CA GLN A 5 9.64 10.53 -21.03
C GLN A 5 8.34 9.72 -20.96
N ALA A 6 8.34 8.62 -20.20
CA ALA A 6 7.17 7.77 -20.02
C ALA A 6 6.10 8.40 -19.11
N PHE A 7 6.49 9.18 -18.10
CA PHE A 7 5.57 9.69 -17.06
C PHE A 7 5.27 11.19 -17.14
N GLN A 8 5.91 11.96 -18.02
CA GLN A 8 5.74 13.42 -18.08
C GLN A 8 4.27 13.86 -18.25
N HIS A 9 3.45 13.08 -18.96
CA HIS A 9 2.03 13.42 -19.16
C HIS A 9 1.20 13.26 -17.89
N THR A 10 1.68 12.50 -16.90
CA THR A 10 1.00 12.29 -15.62
C THR A 10 1.40 13.33 -14.57
N TYR A 11 2.37 14.21 -14.85
CA TYR A 11 3.00 15.07 -13.83
C TYR A 11 2.01 15.93 -13.04
N PHE A 12 1.02 16.54 -13.71
CA PHE A 12 0.00 17.38 -13.07
C PHE A 12 -1.32 16.66 -12.78
N ALA A 13 -1.55 15.50 -13.38
CA ALA A 13 -2.82 14.76 -13.28
C ALA A 13 -2.75 13.59 -12.29
N GLY A 14 -1.54 13.19 -11.88
CA GLY A 14 -1.30 11.91 -11.25
C GLY A 14 -1.43 10.76 -12.26
N VAL A 15 -1.19 9.54 -11.79
CA VAL A 15 -1.23 8.31 -12.59
C VAL A 15 -2.15 7.29 -11.95
N HIS A 16 -3.00 6.66 -12.74
CA HIS A 16 -3.87 5.59 -12.26
C HIS A 16 -3.08 4.29 -12.06
N PRO A 17 -3.43 3.41 -11.10
CA PRO A 17 -2.66 2.19 -10.85
C PRO A 17 -2.43 1.29 -12.08
N GLU A 18 -3.45 1.11 -12.92
CA GLU A 18 -3.33 0.30 -14.15
C GLU A 18 -2.36 0.95 -15.16
N GLU A 19 -2.53 2.25 -15.43
CA GLU A 19 -1.63 3.02 -16.30
C GLU A 19 -0.18 3.01 -15.78
N TRP A 20 0.01 3.10 -14.45
CA TRP A 20 1.34 3.05 -13.86
C TRP A 20 2.04 1.73 -14.15
N VAL A 21 1.33 0.60 -14.03
CA VAL A 21 1.87 -0.73 -14.35
C VAL A 21 2.24 -0.82 -15.83
N GLU A 22 1.36 -0.38 -16.73
CA GLU A 22 1.61 -0.38 -18.17
C GLU A 22 2.85 0.45 -18.55
N LEU A 23 2.98 1.66 -17.97
CA LEU A 23 4.13 2.53 -18.20
C LEU A 23 5.43 1.91 -17.67
N MET A 24 5.39 1.31 -16.48
CA MET A 24 6.56 0.65 -15.89
C MET A 24 7.00 -0.57 -16.68
N ASP A 25 6.07 -1.40 -17.16
CA ASP A 25 6.36 -2.54 -18.03
C ASP A 25 6.98 -2.07 -19.35
N GLY A 26 6.48 -0.97 -19.92
CA GLY A 26 7.01 -0.34 -21.13
C GLY A 26 8.45 0.18 -21.00
N LEU A 27 8.92 0.46 -19.79
CA LEU A 27 10.31 0.86 -19.54
C LEU A 27 11.32 -0.29 -19.66
N ASN A 28 10.84 -1.54 -19.74
CA ASN A 28 11.67 -2.76 -19.82
C ASN A 28 12.76 -2.83 -18.72
N LEU A 29 12.40 -2.38 -17.52
CA LEU A 29 13.29 -2.45 -16.36
C LEU A 29 13.49 -3.93 -15.92
N PRO A 30 14.57 -4.23 -15.16
CA PRO A 30 14.76 -5.53 -14.54
C PRO A 30 13.80 -5.74 -13.33
N LEU A 31 12.55 -5.28 -13.44
CA LEU A 31 11.54 -5.36 -12.40
C LEU A 31 10.38 -6.25 -12.85
N ALA A 32 9.98 -7.20 -12.01
CA ALA A 32 8.73 -7.92 -12.14
C ALA A 32 7.67 -7.22 -11.28
N LEU A 33 6.54 -6.87 -11.89
CA LEU A 33 5.40 -6.25 -11.21
C LEU A 33 4.29 -7.27 -11.00
N THR A 34 3.66 -7.21 -9.83
CA THR A 34 2.41 -7.94 -9.56
C THR A 34 1.42 -6.99 -8.92
N ALA A 35 0.28 -6.75 -9.58
CA ALA A 35 -0.72 -5.80 -9.16
C ALA A 35 -1.99 -6.48 -8.64
N LYS A 36 -2.61 -5.86 -7.63
CA LYS A 36 -3.91 -6.23 -7.08
C LYS A 36 -4.74 -4.97 -6.86
N TYR A 37 -5.99 -4.99 -7.29
CA TYR A 37 -6.84 -3.80 -7.33
C TYR A 37 -8.04 -3.89 -6.39
N GLY A 38 -8.04 -3.01 -5.39
CA GLY A 38 -9.12 -2.82 -4.44
C GLY A 38 -9.54 -4.09 -3.69
N VAL A 39 -10.80 -4.07 -3.25
CA VAL A 39 -11.38 -5.09 -2.36
C VAL A 39 -11.61 -6.42 -3.07
N GLN A 40 -11.96 -6.40 -4.36
CA GLN A 40 -12.26 -7.62 -5.13
C GLN A 40 -11.02 -8.49 -5.29
N ASP A 41 -9.86 -7.86 -5.50
CA ASP A 41 -8.58 -8.57 -5.64
C ASP A 41 -7.83 -8.76 -4.32
N ASN A 42 -8.43 -8.36 -3.19
CA ASN A 42 -7.77 -8.38 -1.88
C ASN A 42 -6.42 -7.64 -1.84
N ALA A 43 -6.39 -6.41 -2.37
CA ALA A 43 -5.17 -5.60 -2.37
C ALA A 43 -4.57 -5.47 -0.96
N ASP A 44 -5.39 -5.28 0.08
CA ASP A 44 -4.95 -5.19 1.48
C ASP A 44 -4.24 -6.44 1.98
N GLY A 45 -4.85 -7.61 1.76
CA GLY A 45 -4.28 -8.88 2.21
C GLY A 45 -2.99 -9.23 1.48
N HIS A 46 -2.92 -8.96 0.17
CA HIS A 46 -1.71 -9.15 -0.60
C HIS A 46 -0.60 -8.19 -0.22
N ALA A 47 -0.91 -6.90 0.02
CA ALA A 47 0.08 -5.95 0.51
C ALA A 47 0.73 -6.43 1.82
N LEU A 48 -0.08 -6.83 2.81
CA LEU A 48 0.42 -7.38 4.07
C LEU A 48 1.23 -8.66 3.86
N GLU A 49 0.73 -9.61 3.06
CA GLU A 49 1.41 -10.87 2.78
C GLU A 49 2.81 -10.63 2.16
N TRP A 50 2.90 -9.75 1.16
CA TRP A 50 4.17 -9.43 0.49
C TRP A 50 5.14 -8.73 1.43
N LEU A 51 4.68 -7.73 2.19
CA LEU A 51 5.53 -7.02 3.14
C LEU A 51 6.02 -7.92 4.28
N MET A 52 5.18 -8.86 4.75
CA MET A 52 5.55 -9.83 5.79
C MET A 52 6.57 -10.87 5.33
N LYS A 53 6.60 -11.24 4.03
CA LYS A 53 7.59 -12.18 3.50
C LYS A 53 9.01 -11.64 3.60
N GLY A 54 9.17 -10.32 3.71
CA GLY A 54 10.44 -9.63 3.83
C GLY A 54 11.14 -9.49 2.47
N GLY A 55 11.62 -8.29 2.17
CA GLY A 55 12.41 -8.00 0.96
C GLY A 55 11.61 -7.49 -0.25
N ASP A 56 10.28 -7.48 -0.18
CA ASP A 56 9.44 -6.87 -1.22
C ASP A 56 9.12 -5.41 -0.90
N LEU A 57 9.14 -4.58 -1.95
CA LEU A 57 8.59 -3.24 -1.92
C LEU A 57 7.20 -3.26 -2.55
N VAL A 58 6.26 -2.49 -1.98
CA VAL A 58 4.89 -2.44 -2.49
C VAL A 58 4.47 -0.99 -2.67
N ALA A 59 4.25 -0.57 -3.92
CA ALA A 59 3.63 0.73 -4.19
C ALA A 59 2.14 0.64 -3.88
N LEU A 60 1.67 1.51 -2.98
CA LEU A 60 0.28 1.56 -2.56
C LEU A 60 -0.39 2.80 -3.12
N ALA A 61 -1.53 2.60 -3.78
CA ALA A 61 -2.45 3.68 -4.11
C ALA A 61 -3.62 3.62 -3.14
N PHE A 62 -4.01 4.75 -2.56
CA PHE A 62 -5.15 4.84 -1.64
C PHE A 62 -5.93 6.11 -1.84
N ALA A 63 -7.15 6.14 -1.31
CA ALA A 63 -8.01 7.31 -1.36
C ALA A 63 -8.66 7.55 0.00
N SER A 64 -8.87 8.83 0.30
CA SER A 64 -9.68 9.26 1.44
C SER A 64 -11.08 8.66 1.37
N VAL A 65 -11.57 8.16 2.50
CA VAL A 65 -12.96 7.72 2.67
C VAL A 65 -13.90 8.92 2.78
N LYS A 66 -13.43 10.03 3.37
CA LYS A 66 -14.21 11.28 3.53
C LYS A 66 -14.38 12.02 2.22
N HIS A 67 -13.30 12.12 1.45
CA HIS A 67 -13.22 12.89 0.22
C HIS A 67 -12.56 12.05 -0.86
N SER A 68 -13.33 11.12 -1.42
CA SER A 68 -12.90 10.14 -2.46
C SER A 68 -12.25 10.74 -3.72
N ARG A 69 -12.20 12.08 -3.84
CA ARG A 69 -11.48 12.82 -4.87
C ARG A 69 -9.97 12.86 -4.65
N THR A 70 -9.50 12.82 -3.40
CA THR A 70 -8.07 12.81 -3.09
C THR A 70 -7.56 11.38 -3.12
N LYS A 71 -6.74 11.08 -4.12
CA LYS A 71 -5.99 9.83 -4.26
C LYS A 71 -4.51 10.13 -4.00
N HIS A 72 -3.81 9.18 -3.41
CA HIS A 72 -2.42 9.34 -3.05
C HIS A 72 -1.62 8.06 -3.28
N TRP A 73 -0.32 8.22 -3.47
CA TRP A 73 0.64 7.14 -3.65
C TRP A 73 1.70 7.21 -2.57
N ALA A 74 2.03 6.06 -1.98
CA ALA A 74 3.18 5.92 -1.10
C ALA A 74 3.86 4.56 -1.31
N LEU A 75 5.15 4.48 -0.98
CA LEU A 75 5.89 3.24 -1.03
C LEU A 75 5.83 2.54 0.33
N ALA A 76 5.21 1.38 0.41
CA ALA A 76 5.28 0.54 1.59
C ALA A 76 6.59 -0.23 1.64
N VAL A 77 7.24 -0.17 2.80
CA VAL A 77 8.59 -0.73 3.04
C VAL A 77 8.62 -1.78 4.15
N GLY A 78 7.53 -1.93 4.91
CA GLY A 78 7.44 -2.93 5.96
C GLY A 78 6.10 -2.88 6.70
N VAL A 79 6.02 -3.67 7.77
CA VAL A 79 4.86 -3.74 8.67
C VAL A 79 5.31 -3.69 10.12
N GLU A 80 4.46 -3.13 10.97
CA GLU A 80 4.52 -3.26 12.42
C GLU A 80 3.30 -4.04 12.92
N GLY A 81 3.40 -4.57 14.13
CA GLY A 81 2.28 -5.22 14.81
C GLY A 81 2.75 -6.09 15.97
N ASN A 82 1.82 -6.88 16.49
CA ASN A 82 2.09 -7.75 17.63
C ASN A 82 2.55 -9.14 17.18
N ALA A 83 3.56 -9.67 17.86
CA ALA A 83 3.95 -11.07 17.77
C ALA A 83 3.63 -11.76 19.10
N VAL A 84 2.75 -12.76 19.06
CA VAL A 84 2.49 -13.65 20.21
C VAL A 84 2.90 -15.06 19.78
N ASP A 85 3.84 -15.64 20.53
CA ASP A 85 4.51 -16.88 20.15
C ASP A 85 5.13 -16.81 18.74
N LYS A 86 4.68 -17.69 17.82
CA LYS A 86 5.12 -17.73 16.41
C LYS A 86 4.14 -17.06 15.45
N VAL A 87 3.11 -16.37 15.96
CA VAL A 87 2.08 -15.74 15.14
C VAL A 87 2.30 -14.23 15.13
N GLN A 88 2.66 -13.71 13.97
CA GLN A 88 2.73 -12.26 13.72
C GLN A 88 1.37 -11.76 13.23
N THR A 89 0.88 -10.70 13.87
CA THR A 89 -0.37 -10.02 13.52
C THR A 89 -0.04 -8.57 13.16
N PRO A 90 0.24 -8.26 11.88
CA PRO A 90 0.55 -6.90 11.48
C PRO A 90 -0.71 -6.03 11.57
N ASP A 91 -0.61 -4.87 12.21
CA ASP A 91 -1.71 -3.90 12.29
C ASP A 91 -1.39 -2.56 11.63
N THR A 92 -0.14 -2.39 11.20
CA THR A 92 0.38 -1.14 10.64
C THR A 92 1.28 -1.44 9.45
N ILE A 93 1.09 -0.70 8.36
CA ILE A 93 1.99 -0.66 7.21
C ILE A 93 2.84 0.61 7.30
N ILE A 94 4.15 0.45 7.12
CA ILE A 94 5.13 1.53 7.22
C ILE A 94 5.45 2.07 5.82
N LEU A 95 5.42 3.39 5.67
CA LEU A 95 5.47 4.06 4.37
C LEU A 95 6.64 5.05 4.24
N LEU A 96 7.22 5.09 3.05
CA LEU A 96 7.92 6.25 2.50
C LEU A 96 6.96 7.03 1.60
N ASP A 97 6.49 8.17 2.11
CA ASP A 97 5.55 9.04 1.45
C ASP A 97 6.28 10.26 0.85
N PRO A 98 6.20 10.47 -0.49
CA PRO A 98 6.88 11.58 -1.15
C PRO A 98 6.29 12.96 -0.82
N SER A 99 5.13 13.03 -0.16
CA SER A 99 4.47 14.27 0.24
C SER A 99 4.64 14.64 1.72
N ALA A 100 5.16 13.70 2.53
CA ALA A 100 5.50 13.94 3.93
C ALA A 100 6.95 14.43 4.07
N GLY A 101 7.31 14.97 5.24
CA GLY A 101 8.66 15.45 5.52
C GLY A 101 9.71 14.35 5.43
N GLU A 102 10.99 14.75 5.37
CA GLU A 102 12.09 13.80 5.34
C GLU A 102 12.11 12.93 6.60
N PRO A 103 12.34 11.60 6.48
CA PRO A 103 12.40 10.71 7.63
C PRO A 103 13.67 10.98 8.45
N SER A 104 13.58 11.92 9.39
CA SER A 104 14.68 12.27 10.28
C SER A 104 14.84 11.19 11.36
N PHE A 105 15.88 10.36 11.24
CA PHE A 105 16.21 9.27 12.17
C PHE A 105 15.12 8.16 12.29
N SER A 106 14.28 8.01 11.27
CA SER A 106 13.24 6.99 11.19
C SER A 106 13.39 6.21 9.87
N PRO A 107 13.05 4.90 9.80
CA PRO A 107 13.00 4.18 8.53
C PRO A 107 11.83 4.63 7.62
N ALA A 108 10.94 5.49 8.11
CA ALA A 108 9.72 5.92 7.44
C ALA A 108 9.20 7.28 7.92
N ASN A 109 8.39 7.93 7.10
CA ASN A 109 7.78 9.24 7.38
C ASN A 109 6.23 9.23 7.41
N ALA A 110 5.61 8.10 7.08
CA ALA A 110 4.16 7.92 7.21
C ALA A 110 3.80 6.45 7.52
N ARG A 111 2.54 6.19 7.87
CA ARG A 111 2.01 4.84 8.09
C ARG A 111 0.52 4.73 7.78
N LEU A 112 0.08 3.50 7.46
CA LEU A 112 -1.32 3.09 7.45
C LEU A 112 -1.57 2.17 8.63
N ARG A 113 -2.39 2.60 9.59
CA ARG A 113 -2.68 1.83 10.81
C ARG A 113 -4.13 1.39 10.84
N LEU A 114 -4.40 0.15 11.24
CA LEU A 114 -5.78 -0.27 11.46
C LEU A 114 -6.39 0.48 12.66
N PRO A 115 -7.65 0.92 12.58
CA PRO A 115 -8.32 1.59 13.70
C PRO A 115 -8.35 0.69 14.93
N THR A 116 -7.70 1.11 16.02
CA THR A 116 -7.71 0.39 17.31
C THR A 116 -8.88 0.79 18.21
N ILE A 117 -9.55 1.93 17.95
CA ILE A 117 -10.66 2.47 18.75
C ILE A 117 -11.77 3.00 17.82
N GLY A 118 -13.04 2.79 18.18
CA GLY A 118 -14.22 3.32 17.47
C GLY A 118 -15.14 2.24 16.87
N PRO A 119 -16.28 2.62 16.24
CA PRO A 119 -17.26 1.68 15.67
C PRO A 119 -16.71 0.75 14.57
N GLY A 120 -15.52 1.05 14.03
CA GLY A 120 -14.75 0.25 13.09
C GLY A 120 -13.54 -0.46 13.71
N SER A 121 -13.36 -0.42 15.04
CA SER A 121 -12.31 -1.12 15.79
C SER A 121 -12.53 -2.63 15.67
N ARG A 122 -11.98 -3.22 14.61
CA ARG A 122 -11.69 -4.64 14.57
C ARG A 122 -10.18 -4.73 14.55
N ARG A 123 -9.62 -5.41 15.57
CA ARG A 123 -8.39 -6.21 15.40
C ARG A 123 -8.36 -6.72 13.96
N VAL A 124 -7.20 -6.63 13.28
CA VAL A 124 -6.92 -7.24 11.97
C VAL A 124 -7.88 -8.41 11.78
N PRO A 125 -8.94 -8.28 10.96
CA PRO A 125 -9.86 -9.37 10.80
C PRO A 125 -9.04 -10.61 10.45
N PRO A 126 -9.22 -11.77 11.13
CA PRO A 126 -8.49 -12.99 10.79
C PRO A 126 -8.63 -13.37 9.31
N SER A 127 -9.58 -12.76 8.60
CA SER A 127 -9.85 -12.87 7.17
C SER A 127 -9.02 -11.96 6.25
N LEU A 128 -8.23 -11.00 6.76
CA LEU A 128 -7.41 -10.11 5.92
C LEU A 128 -6.33 -10.91 5.18
N LEU A 129 -5.62 -11.77 5.92
CA LEU A 129 -4.57 -12.64 5.38
C LEU A 129 -5.10 -13.98 4.83
N LYS A 130 -6.38 -14.31 5.04
CA LYS A 130 -6.95 -15.56 4.52
C LYS A 130 -7.45 -15.37 3.09
N PRO A 131 -7.30 -16.34 2.18
CA PRO A 131 -7.96 -16.32 0.88
C PRO A 131 -9.48 -16.20 1.06
N SER A 132 -10.15 -15.43 0.19
CA SER A 132 -11.61 -15.28 0.25
C SER A 132 -12.27 -16.61 -0.08
N GLY A 133 -13.16 -17.11 0.78
CA GLY A 133 -14.26 -17.95 0.33
C GLY A 133 -15.29 -17.09 -0.42
N ASP A 134 -16.29 -17.71 -1.05
CA ASP A 134 -17.34 -17.12 -1.93
C ASP A 134 -18.20 -15.96 -1.33
N GLY A 135 -17.85 -15.42 -0.16
CA GLY A 135 -18.51 -14.28 0.46
C GLY A 135 -17.99 -12.92 -0.03
N LYS A 136 -18.89 -11.93 -0.16
CA LYS A 136 -18.54 -10.53 -0.44
C LYS A 136 -17.57 -10.00 0.62
N ARG A 137 -16.34 -9.70 0.22
CA ARG A 137 -15.29 -9.16 1.10
C ARG A 137 -15.64 -7.73 1.52
N LYS A 138 -15.52 -7.42 2.82
CA LYS A 138 -15.74 -6.06 3.33
C LYS A 138 -14.51 -5.19 3.03
N PRO A 139 -14.69 -3.90 2.68
CA PRO A 139 -13.58 -2.97 2.56
C PRO A 139 -12.83 -2.83 3.88
N THR A 140 -11.50 -2.80 3.80
CA THR A 140 -10.65 -2.44 4.93
C THR A 140 -10.42 -0.94 4.92
N HIS A 141 -10.62 -0.32 6.07
CA HIS A 141 -10.32 1.09 6.27
C HIS A 141 -9.06 1.21 7.11
N TRP A 142 -8.14 2.02 6.64
CA TRP A 142 -6.88 2.33 7.28
C TRP A 142 -6.89 3.76 7.78
N LEU A 143 -6.17 4.03 8.84
CA LEU A 143 -5.87 5.38 9.29
C LEU A 143 -4.48 5.75 8.75
N TYR A 144 -4.45 6.66 7.78
CA TYR A 144 -3.22 7.29 7.31
C TYR A 144 -2.74 8.30 8.34
N GLU A 145 -1.47 8.19 8.72
CA GLU A 145 -0.81 9.05 9.71
C GLU A 145 0.56 9.50 9.17
N ALA A 146 0.79 10.81 9.16
CA ALA A 146 2.07 11.47 8.89
C ALA A 146 2.25 12.64 9.88
N ALA A 147 3.47 13.09 10.12
CA ALA A 147 3.75 14.07 11.18
C ALA A 147 3.08 15.43 10.93
N GLU A 148 2.92 15.82 9.67
CA GLU A 148 2.47 17.15 9.26
C GLU A 148 0.94 17.23 9.09
N TRP A 149 0.23 16.09 9.18
CA TRP A 149 -1.16 15.96 8.75
C TRP A 149 -2.00 15.35 9.87
N SER A 150 -3.27 15.76 9.94
CA SER A 150 -4.22 15.06 10.80
C SER A 150 -4.50 13.67 10.24
N ALA A 151 -4.63 12.69 11.13
CA ALA A 151 -4.90 11.32 10.74
C ALA A 151 -6.20 11.21 9.90
N GLU A 152 -6.14 10.48 8.79
CA GLU A 152 -7.24 10.39 7.83
C GLU A 152 -7.63 8.95 7.54
N GLU A 153 -8.93 8.66 7.48
CA GLU A 153 -9.42 7.35 7.11
C GLU A 153 -9.35 7.18 5.58
N VAL A 154 -8.64 6.14 5.13
CA VAL A 154 -8.38 5.83 3.73
C VAL A 154 -8.70 4.38 3.42
N ARG A 155 -8.88 4.07 2.13
CA ARG A 155 -9.00 2.71 1.60
C ARG A 155 -7.96 2.48 0.52
N LEU A 156 -7.40 1.26 0.46
CA LEU A 156 -6.49 0.89 -0.64
C LEU A 156 -7.28 0.79 -1.94
N LEU A 157 -6.72 1.42 -2.97
CA LEU A 157 -7.16 1.30 -4.37
C LEU A 157 -6.33 0.24 -5.10
N ALA A 158 -5.04 0.14 -4.81
CA ALA A 158 -4.16 -0.85 -5.41
C ALA A 158 -2.97 -1.15 -4.50
N ALA A 159 -2.45 -2.37 -4.65
CA ALA A 159 -1.16 -2.78 -4.14
C ALA A 159 -0.35 -3.38 -5.28
N ILE A 160 0.81 -2.81 -5.56
CA ILE A 160 1.68 -3.25 -6.66
C ILE A 160 3.03 -3.64 -6.07
N ARG A 161 3.31 -4.94 -6.10
CA ARG A 161 4.58 -5.52 -5.67
C ARG A 161 5.64 -5.24 -6.73
N LEU A 162 6.79 -4.74 -6.30
CA LEU A 162 7.97 -4.55 -7.12
C LEU A 162 9.06 -5.54 -6.69
N GLN A 163 9.53 -6.35 -7.63
CA GLN A 163 10.61 -7.31 -7.38
C GLN A 163 11.70 -7.16 -8.44
N LEU A 164 12.95 -7.32 -8.04
CA LEU A 164 14.03 -7.48 -9.02
C LEU A 164 13.83 -8.82 -9.76
N LYS A 165 13.88 -8.80 -11.09
CA LYS A 165 13.92 -10.04 -11.89
C LYS A 165 15.17 -10.81 -11.45
N ALA A 166 15.01 -12.08 -11.07
CA ALA A 166 16.17 -12.94 -10.82
C ALA A 166 17.06 -12.96 -12.07
N ALA A 167 18.38 -12.91 -11.88
CA ALA A 167 19.31 -13.15 -12.98
C ALA A 167 19.03 -14.55 -13.54
N ALA A 168 18.85 -14.64 -14.85
CA ALA A 168 18.67 -15.90 -15.57
C ALA A 168 19.93 -16.77 -15.52
#